data_AF-A0A4V2XZB8-F1
#
_entry.id   AF-A0A4V2XZB8-F1
#
_cell.length_a   1.000
_cell.length_b   1.000
_cell.length_c   1.000
_cell.angle_alpha   90.00
_cell.angle_beta   90.00
_cell.angle_gamma   90.00
#
_symmetry.space_group_name_H-M   'P 1'
#
loop_
_entity.id
_entity.type
_entity.pdbx_description
1 polymer ?
#
loop_
_entity_poly.entity_id
_entity_poly.type
_entity_poly.pdbx_seq_one_letter_code
_entity_poly.pdbx_strand_id
1 'polypeptide(L)' 'LEPYLTVERFRELLPETRDHTVQRHVLPNLRAVNFVVEGLLQEGVSASTRFDPQGKALGEWLRARHADIPEALL' A
#
# COMPACT_ATOMS: atom_id res chain seq x y z
N LEU A 1 -4.78 -9.83 -9.51
CA LEU A 1 -4.18 -8.65 -8.83
C LEU A 1 -3.06 -8.02 -9.65
N GLU A 2 -2.19 -8.82 -10.27
CA GLU A 2 -0.98 -8.33 -10.95
C GLU A 2 -1.16 -7.17 -11.95
N PRO A 3 -2.20 -7.13 -12.82
CA PRO A 3 -2.41 -6.00 -13.71
C PRO A 3 -3.17 -4.82 -13.09
N TYR A 4 -3.88 -5.02 -11.97
CA TYR A 4 -4.74 -3.98 -11.39
C TYR A 4 -3.99 -3.10 -10.37
N LEU A 5 -3.21 -3.70 -9.47
CA LEU A 5 -2.41 -2.96 -8.48
C LEU A 5 -0.97 -2.78 -8.98
N THR A 6 -0.80 -1.85 -9.91
CA THR A 6 0.52 -1.35 -10.33
C THR A 6 1.01 -0.24 -9.40
N VAL A 7 2.28 0.17 -9.54
CA VAL A 7 2.81 1.31 -8.76
C VAL A 7 2.12 2.61 -9.15
N GLU A 8 1.81 2.78 -10.43
CA GLU A 8 1.07 3.92 -10.97
C GLU A 8 -0.32 4.00 -10.34
N ARG A 9 -1.06 2.90 -10.37
CA ARG A 9 -2.40 2.82 -9.75
C ARG A 9 -2.34 3.03 -8.24
N PHE A 10 -1.32 2.48 -7.58
CA PHE A 10 -1.10 2.69 -6.15
C PHE A 10 -0.92 4.18 -5.81
N ARG A 11 -0.17 4.93 -6.63
CA ARG A 11 0.02 6.39 -6.48
C ARG A 11 -1.23 7.21 -6.84
N GLU A 12 -2.10 6.71 -7.70
CA GLU A 12 -3.43 7.31 -7.92
C GLU A 12 -4.32 7.10 -6.69
N LEU A 13 -4.30 5.88 -6.16
CA LEU A 13 -5.11 5.52 -4.99
C LEU A 13 -4.64 6.28 -3.77
N LEU A 14 -3.32 6.39 -3.54
CA LEU A 14 -2.66 7.06 -2.42
C LEU A 14 -1.68 8.16 -2.90
N PRO A 15 -2.20 9.37 -3.21
CA PRO A 15 -1.44 10.52 -3.72
C PRO A 15 -0.17 10.89 -2.97
N GLU A 16 -0.16 10.69 -1.65
CA GLU A 16 0.93 11.01 -0.73
C GLU A 16 2.21 10.23 -1.04
N THR A 17 2.14 9.16 -1.83
CA THR A 17 3.29 8.33 -2.22
C THR A 17 3.94 8.74 -3.54
N ARG A 18 3.44 9.78 -4.22
CA ARG A 18 3.93 10.20 -5.54
C ARG A 18 5.39 10.64 -5.53
N ASP A 19 5.79 11.35 -4.47
CA ASP A 19 7.15 11.87 -4.31
C ASP A 19 8.09 10.88 -3.60
N HIS A 20 7.61 9.67 -3.31
CA HIS A 20 8.36 8.63 -2.63
C HIS A 20 8.77 7.49 -3.56
N THR A 21 9.88 6.84 -3.22
CA THR A 21 10.26 5.55 -3.81
C THR A 21 9.26 4.49 -3.34
N VAL A 22 8.61 3.83 -4.30
CA VAL A 22 7.65 2.75 -4.05
C VAL A 22 8.19 1.47 -4.66
N GLN A 23 8.39 0.45 -3.82
CA GLN A 23 8.74 -0.90 -4.25
C GLN A 23 7.50 -1.79 -4.23
N ARG A 24 7.30 -2.59 -5.28
CA ARG A 24 6.18 -3.52 -5.42
C ARG A 24 6.70 -4.96 -5.39
N HIS A 25 6.22 -5.73 -4.43
CA HIS A 25 6.55 -7.15 -4.28
C HIS A 25 5.29 -7.99 -4.49
N VAL A 26 5.30 -8.86 -5.49
CA VAL A 26 4.19 -9.78 -5.76
C VAL A 26 4.37 -11.04 -4.92
N LEU A 27 3.30 -11.47 -4.25
CA LEU A 27 3.24 -12.65 -3.39
C LEU A 27 2.25 -13.66 -3.99
N PRO A 28 2.64 -14.40 -5.04
CA PRO A 28 1.71 -15.18 -5.85
C PRO A 28 1.01 -16.28 -5.05
N ASN A 29 1.74 -16.96 -4.15
CA ASN A 29 1.21 -18.02 -3.31
C ASN A 29 0.23 -17.52 -2.23
N LEU A 30 0.23 -16.22 -1.95
CA LEU A 30 -0.70 -15.58 -1.03
C LEU A 30 -1.80 -14.81 -1.77
N ARG A 31 -1.79 -14.81 -3.11
CA ARG A 31 -2.64 -13.96 -3.95
C ARG A 31 -2.65 -12.51 -3.43
N ALA A 32 -1.46 -11.97 -3.16
CA ALA A 32 -1.29 -10.65 -2.57
C ALA A 32 -0.20 -9.83 -3.26
N VAL A 33 -0.22 -8.52 -3.02
CA VAL A 33 0.84 -7.58 -3.42
C VAL A 33 1.21 -6.74 -2.20
N ASN A 34 2.50 -6.60 -1.94
CA ASN A 34 3.04 -5.75 -0.89
C ASN A 34 3.70 -4.52 -1.50
N PHE A 35 3.38 -3.34 -0.98
CA PHE A 35 4.01 -2.08 -1.37
C PHE A 35 4.84 -1.55 -0.21
N VAL A 36 6.11 -1.24 -0.48
CA VAL A 36 7.01 -0.58 0.47
C VAL A 36 7.22 0.84 -0.01
N VAL A 37 6.89 1.83 0.82
CA VAL A 37 7.07 3.25 0.51
C VAL A 37 8.16 3.82 1.41
N GLU A 38 9.29 4.17 0.80
CA GLU A 38 10.45 4.65 1.55
C GLU A 38 10.23 6.09 2.04
N GLY A 39 10.54 6.34 3.32
CA GLY A 39 10.49 7.68 3.90
C GLY A 39 9.07 8.25 4.09
N LEU A 40 8.01 7.50 3.81
CA LEU A 40 6.63 7.96 3.94
C LEU A 40 6.28 8.36 5.39
N LEU A 41 6.88 7.66 6.35
CA LEU A 41 6.70 7.93 7.78
C LEU A 41 7.87 8.73 8.37
N GLN A 42 8.77 9.29 7.54
CA GLN A 42 10.00 9.98 7.97
C GLN A 42 10.81 9.13 8.97
N GLU A 43 11.12 9.61 10.18
CA GLU A 43 11.80 8.84 11.25
C GLU A 43 10.92 7.74 11.91
N GLY A 44 9.72 7.48 11.40
CA GLY A 44 8.65 6.69 12.01
C GLY A 44 9.04 5.56 12.98
N VAL A 45 8.27 5.44 14.07
CA VAL A 45 8.21 4.38 15.11
C VAL A 45 9.50 4.09 15.90
N SER A 46 10.69 4.23 15.32
CA SER A 46 11.96 4.00 16.01
C SER A 46 12.21 4.99 17.16
N ALA A 47 11.50 6.13 17.15
CA ALA A 47 11.52 7.14 18.22
C ALA A 47 10.36 7.01 19.23
N SER A 48 9.39 6.09 19.04
CA SER A 48 8.21 5.98 19.91
C SER A 48 7.64 4.57 19.98
N THR A 49 7.60 4.00 21.19
CA THR A 49 7.00 2.69 21.53
C THR A 49 5.47 2.64 21.41
N ARG A 50 4.83 3.69 20.87
CA ARG A 50 3.38 3.78 20.74
C ARG A 50 2.92 3.25 19.39
N PHE A 51 1.85 2.46 19.43
CA PHE A 51 1.08 1.97 18.27
C PHE A 51 1.04 3.02 17.15
N ASP A 52 1.61 2.70 15.99
CA ASP A 52 1.63 3.56 14.81
C ASP A 52 0.21 3.77 14.26
N PRO A 53 -0.39 4.97 14.46
CA PRO A 53 -1.70 5.27 13.90
C PRO A 53 -1.61 5.55 12.40
N GLN A 54 -0.42 5.92 11.89
CA GLN A 54 -0.24 6.45 10.53
C GLN A 54 -0.27 5.31 9.51
N GLY A 55 0.57 4.28 9.68
CA GLY A 55 0.57 3.12 8.78
C GLY A 55 -0.76 2.37 8.76
N LYS A 56 -1.41 2.22 9.93
CA LYS A 56 -2.72 1.55 10.04
C LYS A 56 -3.86 2.35 9.41
N ALA A 57 -3.91 3.66 9.65
CA ALA A 57 -4.92 4.52 9.03
C ALA A 57 -4.76 4.56 7.50
N LEU A 58 -3.52 4.58 7.02
CA LEU A 58 -3.20 4.53 5.59
C LEU A 58 -3.69 3.23 4.93
N GLY A 59 -3.45 2.10 5.59
CA GLY A 59 -3.92 0.79 5.14
C GLY A 59 -5.45 0.71 5.10
N GLU A 60 -6.13 1.19 6.14
CA GLU A 60 -7.60 1.24 6.17
C GLU A 60 -8.18 2.19 5.10
N TRP A 61 -7.53 3.33 4.89
CA TRP A 61 -7.95 4.28 3.85
C TRP A 61 -7.81 3.68 2.45
N LEU A 62 -6.74 2.93 2.19
CA LEU A 62 -6.58 2.18 0.94
C LEU A 62 -7.64 1.09 0.80
N ARG A 63 -7.95 0.37 1.88
CA ARG A 63 -9.00 -0.67 1.92
C ARG A 63 -10.41 -0.11 1.66
N ALA A 64 -10.65 1.15 2.03
CA ALA A 64 -11.92 1.83 1.81
C ALA A 64 -12.15 2.24 0.34
N ARG A 65 -11.16 2.08 -0.55
CA ARG A 65 -11.33 2.37 -1.98
C ARG A 65 -12.11 1.25 -2.66
N HIS A 66 -13.08 1.63 -3.49
CA HIS A 66 -13.73 0.68 -4.39
C HIS A 66 -12.73 0.23 -5.46
N ALA A 67 -12.67 -1.08 -5.68
CA ALA A 67 -11.83 -1.69 -6.70
C ALA A 67 -12.64 -2.75 -7.43
N ASP A 68 -12.52 -2.76 -8.75
CA ASP A 68 -13.09 -3.83 -9.56
C ASP A 68 -12.27 -5.10 -9.30
N ILE A 69 -12.90 -6.09 -8.65
CA ILE A 69 -12.25 -7.37 -8.33
C ILE A 69 -12.46 -8.31 -9.53
N PRO A 70 -11.38 -8.82 -10.15
CA PRO A 70 -11.52 -9.83 -11.20
C PRO A 70 -12.25 -11.07 -10.69
N GLU A 71 -13.22 -11.60 -11.45
CA GLU A 71 -13.99 -12.80 -11.09
C GLU A 71 -13.11 -14.00 -10.77
N ALA A 72 -11.94 -14.13 -11.42
CA ALA A 72 -10.98 -15.21 -11.16
C ALA A 72 -10.39 -15.23 -9.73
N LEU A 73 -10.69 -14.23 -8.90
CA LEU A 73 -10.28 -14.14 -7.49
C LEU A 73 -11.41 -14.42 -6.48
N LEU A 74 -12.65 -14.60 -6.95
CA LEU A 74 -13.80 -15.06 -6.16
C LEU A 74 -13.87 -16.60 -6.18
#